data_AF-A0A2K2VTZ7-F1
#
_entry.id   AF-A0A2K2VTZ7-F1
#
_cell.length_a   1.000
_cell.length_b   1.000
_cell.length_c   1.000
_cell.angle_alpha   90.00
_cell.angle_beta   90.00
_cell.angle_gamma   90.00
#
_symmetry.space_group_name_H-M   'P 1'
#
loop_
_entity.id
_entity.type
_entity.pdbx_description
1 polymer ?
#
loop_
_entity_poly.entity_id
_entity_poly.type
_entity_poly.pdbx_seq_one_letter_code
_entity_poly.pdbx_strand_id
1 'polypeptide(L)'
;MKGLFTALLTILIVTSGSNSFSEQKESSISEKLPSVTESSHSSKPENDTSQKNTFLIDFSDYEEGSIEEWLEKKGFELKEAAKDRTKLDLDVDEGALFLEAKKPLMALIVKESVGSGKYSRIKIEWGAIKYPRGASYEEKINNEALLVLVFFGDEKISSGHLAIPDSPYFIGLFLGRHEKLNKAYK
;
A
#
# COMPACT_ATOMS: atom_id res chain seq x y z
N MET A 1 27.23 -10.85 11.86
CA MET A 1 26.91 -10.57 10.45
C MET A 1 26.14 -9.25 10.39
N LYS A 2 26.62 -8.28 9.61
CA LYS A 2 25.97 -6.96 9.46
C LYS A 2 24.93 -7.09 8.35
N GLY A 3 23.67 -7.32 8.72
CA GLY A 3 22.55 -7.28 7.77
C GLY A 3 22.32 -5.86 7.30
N LEU A 4 22.49 -5.63 5.99
CA LEU A 4 21.85 -4.51 5.31
C LEU A 4 20.36 -4.85 5.26
N PHE A 5 19.49 -4.00 5.80
CA PHE A 5 18.06 -4.16 5.61
C PHE A 5 17.70 -3.45 4.31
N THR A 6 17.55 -4.22 3.24
CA THR A 6 16.87 -3.75 2.04
C THR A 6 15.38 -3.96 2.28
N ALA A 7 14.59 -2.90 2.35
CA ALA A 7 13.14 -3.04 2.33
C ALA A 7 12.63 -2.85 0.90
N LEU A 8 11.81 -3.80 0.45
CA LEU A 8 11.14 -3.80 -0.85
C LEU A 8 9.68 -3.39 -0.58
N LEU A 9 9.21 -2.33 -1.23
CA LEU A 9 7.82 -1.88 -1.19
C LEU A 9 7.14 -2.34 -2.48
N THR A 10 6.14 -3.20 -2.36
CA THR A 10 5.33 -3.64 -3.49
C THR A 10 3.90 -3.18 -3.27
N ILE A 11 3.41 -2.30 -4.13
CA ILE A 11 2.00 -1.94 -4.17
C ILE A 11 1.34 -2.91 -5.15
N LEU A 12 0.48 -3.80 -4.63
CA LEU A 12 -0.33 -4.73 -5.39
C LEU A 12 -1.77 -4.20 -5.44
N ILE A 13 -2.35 -4.17 -6.64
CA ILE A 13 -3.77 -3.90 -6.83
C ILE A 13 -4.38 -5.15 -7.46
N VAL A 14 -5.33 -5.78 -6.76
CA VAL A 14 -6.11 -6.92 -7.26
C VAL A 14 -7.58 -6.53 -7.30
N THR A 15 -8.15 -6.38 -8.49
CA THR A 15 -9.61 -6.30 -8.65
C THR A 15 -10.09 -7.44 -9.53
N SER A 16 -10.95 -8.31 -8.99
CA SER A 16 -11.69 -9.32 -9.75
C SER A 16 -13.17 -8.94 -9.77
N GLY A 17 -13.65 -8.51 -10.93
CA GLY A 17 -15.05 -8.23 -11.16
C GLY A 17 -15.74 -9.45 -11.76
N SER A 18 -16.53 -10.16 -10.97
CA SER A 18 -17.60 -11.03 -11.48
C SER A 18 -18.83 -10.97 -10.57
N ASN A 19 -19.50 -9.82 -10.58
CA ASN A 19 -20.96 -9.73 -10.73
C ASN A 19 -21.46 -8.27 -10.74
N SER A 20 -22.23 -7.97 -11.78
CA SER A 20 -23.18 -6.86 -11.93
C SER A 20 -22.75 -5.46 -11.45
N PHE A 21 -22.19 -4.71 -12.40
CA PHE A 21 -22.26 -3.25 -12.40
C PHE A 21 -23.74 -2.82 -12.51
N SER A 22 -24.41 -2.69 -11.36
CA SER A 22 -25.69 -2.00 -11.26
C SER A 22 -25.50 -0.74 -10.42
N GLU A 23 -25.78 0.42 -11.02
CA GLU A 23 -25.87 1.70 -10.33
C GLU A 23 -27.10 1.69 -9.42
N GLN A 24 -26.90 1.85 -8.11
CA GLN A 24 -27.97 2.19 -7.18
C GLN A 24 -27.42 3.14 -6.10
N LYS A 25 -27.70 4.43 -6.33
CA LYS A 25 -28.11 5.51 -5.42
C LYS A 25 -27.51 5.54 -4.01
N GLU A 26 -26.70 6.58 -3.77
CA GLU A 26 -26.28 7.05 -2.44
C GLU A 26 -27.49 7.31 -1.53
N SER A 27 -27.43 6.78 -0.31
CA SER A 27 -28.18 7.33 0.82
C SER A 27 -27.18 7.75 1.91
N SER A 28 -27.04 9.06 2.03
CA SER A 28 -26.37 9.80 3.08
C SER A 28 -26.77 9.35 4.48
N ILE A 29 -25.80 8.87 5.27
CA ILE A 29 -25.89 8.89 6.73
C ILE A 29 -24.55 9.39 7.26
N SER A 30 -24.61 10.63 7.74
CA SER A 30 -23.60 11.29 8.55
C SER A 30 -23.56 10.61 9.92
N GLU A 31 -22.43 10.02 10.29
CA GLU A 31 -22.17 9.65 11.67
C GLU A 31 -20.97 10.42 12.23
N LYS A 32 -21.24 10.99 13.39
CA LYS A 32 -20.50 12.01 14.11
C LYS A 32 -19.44 11.34 14.98
N LEU A 33 -18.21 11.82 14.88
CA LEU A 33 -17.08 11.39 15.72
C LEU A 33 -17.30 11.79 17.19
N PRO A 34 -17.10 10.91 18.19
CA PRO A 34 -16.97 11.35 19.57
C PRO A 34 -15.54 11.78 19.89
N SER A 35 -15.43 13.00 20.39
CA SER A 35 -14.26 13.62 21.02
C SER A 35 -14.17 13.26 22.51
N VAL A 36 -13.02 12.79 23.01
CA VAL A 36 -12.59 12.90 24.43
C VAL A 36 -11.05 12.82 24.44
N THR A 37 -10.34 13.94 24.60
CA THR A 37 -9.82 14.58 25.83
C THR A 37 -8.47 14.04 26.30
N GLU A 38 -7.55 14.99 26.38
CA GLU A 38 -6.17 14.96 26.84
C GLU A 38 -6.00 14.34 28.24
N SER A 39 -4.93 13.57 28.42
CA SER A 39 -4.25 13.53 29.71
C SER A 39 -2.73 13.61 29.51
N SER A 40 -2.19 14.66 30.09
CA SER A 40 -0.80 15.04 30.07
C SER A 40 0.00 14.17 31.04
N HIS A 41 1.02 13.48 30.55
CA HIS A 41 2.15 13.09 31.39
C HIS A 41 3.46 13.48 30.72
N SER A 42 4.01 14.56 31.27
CA SER A 42 5.36 15.07 31.04
C SER A 42 6.39 14.03 31.49
N SER A 43 7.20 13.54 30.56
CA SER A 43 8.53 12.99 30.83
C SER A 43 9.57 13.73 30.01
N LYS A 44 10.60 14.13 30.75
CA LYS A 44 11.83 14.88 30.43
C LYS A 44 12.51 14.41 29.13
N PRO A 45 13.20 15.29 28.37
CA PRO A 45 13.80 14.90 27.11
C PRO A 45 15.04 14.04 27.36
N GLU A 46 14.94 12.75 27.06
CA GLU A 46 16.13 11.95 26.80
C GLU A 46 16.71 12.41 25.47
N ASN A 47 17.90 12.99 25.58
CA ASN A 47 18.74 13.42 24.48
C ASN A 47 19.29 12.19 23.75
N ASP A 48 18.43 11.54 22.96
CA ASP A 48 18.84 10.46 22.06
C ASP A 48 19.20 11.08 20.70
N THR A 49 20.47 11.50 20.57
CA THR A 49 21.08 11.85 19.28
C THR A 49 21.35 10.60 18.43
N SER A 50 20.34 9.74 18.32
CA SER A 50 20.23 8.75 17.26
C SER A 50 19.86 9.49 15.99
N GLN A 51 20.78 9.56 15.02
CA GLN A 51 20.45 10.05 13.68
C GLN A 51 19.29 9.21 13.14
N LYS A 52 18.09 9.80 13.16
CA LYS A 52 16.87 9.17 12.67
C LYS A 52 16.94 9.09 11.15
N ASN A 53 17.51 8.01 10.64
CA ASN A 53 17.48 7.70 9.21
C ASN A 53 16.02 7.54 8.77
N THR A 54 15.50 8.58 8.12
CA THR A 54 14.14 8.59 7.57
C THR A 54 14.29 8.43 6.06
N PHE A 55 13.75 7.34 5.54
CA PHE A 55 13.52 7.21 4.11
C PHE A 55 12.09 7.67 3.81
N LEU A 56 11.94 8.57 2.85
CA LEU A 56 10.65 9.14 2.47
C LEU A 56 10.35 8.79 1.01
N ILE A 57 9.14 8.33 0.78
CA ILE A 57 8.51 8.29 -0.54
C ILE A 57 7.45 9.36 -0.51
N ASP A 58 7.57 10.32 -1.40
CA ASP A 58 6.65 11.44 -1.56
C ASP A 58 6.26 11.55 -3.03
N PHE A 59 5.03 11.96 -3.27
CA PHE A 59 4.44 12.15 -4.59
C PHE A 59 4.14 13.63 -4.88
N SER A 60 4.38 14.53 -3.91
CA SER A 60 4.12 15.97 -4.02
C SER A 60 5.05 16.74 -4.96
N ASP A 61 6.12 16.10 -5.42
CA ASP A 61 7.11 16.67 -6.34
C ASP A 61 6.88 16.25 -7.81
N TYR A 62 5.70 15.73 -8.14
CA TYR A 62 5.26 15.65 -9.54
C TYR A 62 4.88 17.05 -10.04
N GLU A 63 5.42 17.45 -11.19
CA GLU A 63 5.10 18.72 -11.82
C GLU A 63 4.26 18.51 -13.09
N GLU A 64 4.81 17.78 -14.07
CA GLU A 64 4.15 17.48 -15.34
C GLU A 64 4.83 16.30 -16.07
N GLY A 65 4.21 15.83 -17.16
CA GLY A 65 4.77 14.81 -18.05
C GLY A 65 4.25 13.38 -17.77
N SER A 66 4.95 12.36 -18.27
CA SER A 66 4.54 10.97 -18.03
C SER A 66 4.73 10.60 -16.55
N ILE A 67 3.63 10.20 -15.90
CA ILE A 67 3.65 9.70 -14.52
C ILE A 67 4.50 8.42 -14.44
N GLU A 68 4.47 7.57 -15.47
CA GLU A 68 5.31 6.37 -15.52
C GLU A 68 6.79 6.70 -15.52
N GLU A 69 7.23 7.60 -16.40
CA GLU A 69 8.63 8.03 -16.45
C GLU A 69 9.06 8.69 -15.13
N TRP A 70 8.16 9.46 -14.50
CA TRP A 70 8.42 10.07 -13.20
C TRP A 70 8.55 9.03 -12.08
N LEU A 71 7.67 8.05 -12.03
CA LEU A 71 7.77 6.92 -11.09
C LEU A 71 9.04 6.10 -11.33
N GLU A 72 9.40 5.84 -12.59
CA GLU A 72 10.63 5.14 -12.96
C GLU A 72 11.88 5.92 -12.52
N LYS A 73 11.91 7.25 -12.70
CA LYS A 73 12.99 8.13 -12.19
C LYS A 73 13.09 8.11 -10.67
N LYS A 74 11.98 7.92 -9.96
CA LYS A 74 11.94 7.66 -8.51
C LYS A 74 12.40 6.26 -8.11
N GLY A 75 12.70 5.40 -9.08
CA GLY A 75 13.13 4.03 -8.88
C GLY A 75 11.98 3.08 -8.55
N PHE A 76 10.78 3.35 -9.10
CA PHE A 76 9.70 2.38 -9.17
C PHE A 76 9.74 1.60 -10.48
N GLU A 77 9.35 0.34 -10.43
CA GLU A 77 9.13 -0.52 -11.58
C GLU A 77 7.64 -0.86 -11.69
N LEU A 78 7.07 -0.63 -12.87
CA LEU A 78 5.69 -0.96 -13.17
C LEU A 78 5.65 -2.34 -13.85
N LYS A 79 5.08 -3.34 -13.17
CA LYS A 79 4.97 -4.74 -13.62
C LYS A 79 3.50 -5.16 -13.81
N GLU A 80 3.28 -6.28 -14.49
CA GLU A 80 1.95 -6.80 -14.82
C GLU A 80 1.10 -5.74 -15.57
N ALA A 81 -0.17 -5.56 -15.21
CA ALA A 81 -1.03 -4.57 -15.84
C ALA A 81 -0.77 -3.11 -15.41
N ALA A 82 0.30 -2.81 -14.66
CA ALA A 82 0.57 -1.46 -14.17
C ALA A 82 0.81 -0.42 -15.27
N LYS A 83 1.25 -0.87 -16.46
CA LYS A 83 1.42 -0.02 -17.67
C LYS A 83 0.21 -0.04 -18.62
N ASP A 84 -0.82 -0.84 -18.35
CA ASP A 84 -2.00 -0.95 -19.21
C ASP A 84 -3.02 0.14 -18.87
N ARG A 85 -2.96 1.29 -19.57
CA ARG A 85 -3.87 2.43 -19.36
C ARG A 85 -5.33 2.16 -19.69
N THR A 86 -5.63 1.03 -20.36
CA THR A 86 -7.01 0.60 -20.58
C THR A 86 -7.61 -0.11 -19.36
N LYS A 87 -6.77 -0.45 -18.36
CA LYS A 87 -7.16 -1.14 -17.13
C LYS A 87 -6.83 -0.35 -15.86
N LEU A 88 -5.71 0.37 -15.84
CA LEU A 88 -5.25 1.19 -14.71
C LEU A 88 -5.00 2.62 -15.17
N ASP A 89 -5.73 3.58 -14.62
CA ASP A 89 -5.33 4.98 -14.70
C ASP A 89 -4.35 5.32 -13.59
N LEU A 90 -3.41 6.21 -13.91
CA LEU A 90 -2.55 6.86 -12.93
C LEU A 90 -2.82 8.36 -13.01
N ASP A 91 -2.93 8.98 -11.86
CA ASP A 91 -3.00 10.44 -11.74
C ASP A 91 -2.21 10.89 -10.51
N VAL A 92 -1.84 12.16 -10.46
CA VAL A 92 -1.24 12.78 -9.28
C VAL A 92 -1.95 14.09 -8.99
N ASP A 93 -2.58 14.15 -7.82
CA ASP A 93 -3.30 15.34 -7.37
C ASP A 93 -3.09 15.52 -5.87
N GLU A 94 -3.12 16.77 -5.39
CA GLU A 94 -2.91 17.14 -3.98
C GLU A 94 -1.68 16.46 -3.31
N GLY A 95 -0.65 16.15 -4.12
CA GLY A 95 0.56 15.46 -3.69
C GLY A 95 0.43 13.97 -3.37
N ALA A 96 -0.63 13.32 -3.88
CA ALA A 96 -0.87 11.89 -3.77
C ALA A 96 -0.90 11.21 -5.14
N LEU A 97 -0.38 9.98 -5.22
CA LEU A 97 -0.54 9.11 -6.39
C LEU A 97 -1.91 8.42 -6.35
N PHE A 98 -2.75 8.71 -7.33
CA PHE A 98 -4.05 8.06 -7.52
C PHE A 98 -3.94 6.90 -8.50
N LEU A 99 -4.62 5.80 -8.14
CA LEU A 99 -4.66 4.56 -8.90
C LEU A 99 -6.12 4.22 -9.15
N GLU A 100 -6.57 4.25 -10.41
CA GLU A 100 -7.95 3.92 -10.76
C GLU A 100 -8.02 2.63 -11.59
N ALA A 101 -8.58 1.57 -11.00
CA ALA A 101 -8.91 0.35 -11.71
C ALA A 101 -10.17 0.54 -12.57
N LYS A 102 -10.00 0.63 -13.90
CA LYS A 102 -11.10 0.73 -14.89
C LYS A 102 -11.73 -0.63 -15.21
N LYS A 103 -10.95 -1.70 -15.05
CA LYS A 103 -11.33 -3.10 -15.33
C LYS A 103 -10.67 -4.03 -14.31
N PRO A 104 -11.13 -5.29 -14.19
CA PRO A 104 -10.39 -6.29 -13.43
C PRO A 104 -8.93 -6.37 -13.87
N LEU A 105 -8.02 -6.26 -12.92
CA LEU A 105 -6.58 -6.29 -13.18
C LEU A 105 -5.78 -6.77 -11.97
N MET A 106 -4.57 -7.23 -12.28
CA MET A 106 -3.47 -7.39 -11.34
C MET A 106 -2.35 -6.45 -11.81
N ALA A 107 -2.00 -5.48 -10.98
CA ALA A 107 -0.94 -4.51 -11.26
C ALA A 107 0.02 -4.42 -10.08
N LEU A 108 1.31 -4.26 -10.39
CA LEU A 108 2.38 -4.16 -9.41
C LEU A 108 3.18 -2.88 -9.67
N ILE A 109 3.28 -2.02 -8.66
CA ILE A 109 4.21 -0.88 -8.63
C ILE A 109 5.23 -1.15 -7.55
N VAL A 110 6.48 -1.41 -7.95
CA VAL A 110 7.50 -2.04 -7.11
C VAL A 110 8.66 -1.09 -6.89
N LYS A 111 9.12 -0.97 -5.65
CA LYS A 111 10.38 -0.29 -5.32
C LYS A 111 11.28 -1.24 -4.56
N GLU A 112 12.31 -1.77 -5.24
CA GLU A 112 13.14 -2.87 -4.74
C GLU A 112 14.04 -2.51 -3.56
N SER A 113 14.41 -1.23 -3.42
CA SER A 113 15.25 -0.76 -2.32
C SER A 113 14.77 0.58 -1.79
N VAL A 114 14.41 0.61 -0.51
CA VAL A 114 14.16 1.83 0.27
C VAL A 114 15.41 2.24 1.05
N GLY A 115 16.51 2.46 0.33
CA GLY A 115 17.76 3.00 0.89
C GLY A 115 18.54 2.04 1.80
N SER A 116 19.78 2.40 2.10
CA SER A 116 20.65 1.66 3.02
C SER A 116 20.44 2.17 4.44
N GLY A 117 19.67 1.46 5.25
CA GLY A 117 19.40 1.86 6.63
C GLY A 117 18.91 0.72 7.51
N LYS A 118 18.84 0.98 8.82
CA LYS A 118 18.10 0.13 9.76
C LYS A 118 16.81 0.87 10.09
N TYR A 119 15.68 0.30 9.68
CA TYR A 119 14.36 0.88 9.91
C TYR A 119 13.62 0.04 10.95
N SER A 120 12.97 0.71 11.90
CA SER A 120 12.18 0.06 12.96
C SER A 120 10.72 0.52 12.97
N ARG A 121 10.37 1.50 12.14
CA ARG A 121 9.02 2.08 12.04
C ARG A 121 8.72 2.40 10.59
N ILE A 122 7.46 2.18 10.22
CA ILE A 122 6.91 2.53 8.92
C ILE A 122 5.65 3.35 9.19
N LYS A 123 5.50 4.45 8.47
CA LYS A 123 4.27 5.23 8.42
C LYS A 123 3.82 5.23 6.96
N ILE A 124 2.56 4.86 6.74
CA ILE A 124 1.94 4.81 5.42
C ILE A 124 0.74 5.74 5.48
N GLU A 125 0.68 6.69 4.57
CA GLU A 125 -0.49 7.53 4.33
C GLU A 125 -1.10 7.08 3.01
N TRP A 126 -2.31 6.56 3.10
CA TRP A 126 -3.01 5.89 2.01
C TRP A 126 -4.50 5.81 2.34
N GLY A 127 -5.31 5.58 1.32
CA GLY A 127 -6.76 5.48 1.47
C GLY A 127 -7.39 4.89 0.22
N ALA A 128 -8.70 4.63 0.31
CA ALA A 128 -9.49 4.20 -0.83
C ALA A 128 -10.68 5.15 -0.97
N ILE A 129 -10.79 5.82 -2.12
CA ILE A 129 -11.99 6.59 -2.47
C ILE A 129 -13.15 5.65 -2.76
N LYS A 130 -12.86 4.51 -3.40
CA LYS A 130 -13.85 3.51 -3.79
C LYS A 130 -13.30 2.12 -3.56
N TYR A 131 -14.12 1.27 -2.95
CA TYR A 131 -13.80 -0.13 -2.71
C TYR A 131 -14.37 -1.04 -3.81
N PRO A 132 -13.70 -2.17 -4.13
CA PRO A 132 -14.25 -3.19 -5.00
C PRO A 132 -15.59 -3.71 -4.44
N ARG A 133 -16.59 -3.84 -5.31
CA ARG A 133 -17.91 -4.35 -4.91
C ARG A 133 -17.84 -5.84 -4.62
N GLY A 134 -18.50 -6.26 -3.53
CA GLY A 134 -18.58 -7.67 -3.13
C GLY A 134 -17.27 -8.24 -2.58
N ALA A 135 -16.21 -7.43 -2.44
CA ALA A 135 -14.98 -7.84 -1.79
C ALA A 135 -15.22 -8.17 -0.32
N SER A 136 -14.78 -9.35 0.09
CA SER A 136 -14.80 -9.77 1.48
C SER A 136 -13.83 -10.92 1.69
N TYR A 137 -12.84 -10.70 2.54
CA TYR A 137 -11.93 -11.76 2.96
C TYR A 137 -12.62 -12.87 3.77
N GLU A 138 -13.65 -12.53 4.57
CA GLU A 138 -14.44 -13.53 5.32
C GLU A 138 -15.18 -14.47 4.35
N GLU A 139 -15.68 -13.92 3.24
CA GLU A 139 -16.39 -14.67 2.19
C GLU A 139 -15.44 -15.21 1.10
N LYS A 140 -14.13 -15.08 1.28
CA LYS A 140 -13.08 -15.53 0.33
C LYS A 140 -13.15 -14.88 -1.06
N ILE A 141 -13.76 -13.70 -1.15
CA ILE A 141 -13.75 -12.85 -2.35
C ILE A 141 -12.63 -11.82 -2.15
N ASN A 142 -11.40 -12.29 -2.35
CA ASN A 142 -10.18 -11.55 -2.04
C ASN A 142 -9.88 -10.53 -3.14
N ASN A 143 -10.59 -9.40 -3.08
CA ASN A 143 -10.38 -8.24 -3.93
C ASN A 143 -9.98 -7.07 -3.03
N GLU A 144 -8.88 -6.43 -3.34
CA GLU A 144 -8.32 -5.37 -2.51
C GLU A 144 -8.45 -4.05 -3.25
N ALA A 145 -8.90 -3.01 -2.55
CA ALA A 145 -8.82 -1.67 -3.13
C ALA A 145 -7.35 -1.29 -3.40
N LEU A 146 -6.49 -1.61 -2.43
CA LEU A 146 -5.05 -1.41 -2.48
C LEU A 146 -4.39 -2.34 -1.44
N LEU A 147 -3.34 -3.07 -1.86
CA LEU A 147 -2.45 -3.83 -0.97
C LEU A 147 -1.05 -3.22 -1.02
N VAL A 148 -0.50 -2.96 0.16
CA VAL A 148 0.90 -2.59 0.36
C VAL A 148 1.61 -3.76 1.03
N LEU A 149 2.56 -4.34 0.31
CA LEU A 149 3.48 -5.34 0.81
C LEU A 149 4.81 -4.66 1.15
N VAL A 150 5.25 -4.81 2.39
CA VAL A 150 6.58 -4.41 2.82
C VAL A 150 7.39 -5.65 3.13
N PHE A 151 8.47 -5.86 2.40
CA PHE A 151 9.42 -6.95 2.62
C PHE A 151 10.60 -6.46 3.48
N PHE A 152 11.09 -7.33 4.35
CA PHE A 152 12.14 -7.04 5.33
C PHE A 152 13.38 -7.88 5.01
N GLY A 153 14.38 -7.23 4.43
CA GLY A 153 15.60 -7.89 3.98
C GLY A 153 15.48 -8.45 2.57
N ASP A 154 16.59 -9.02 2.10
CA ASP A 154 16.76 -9.65 0.79
C ASP A 154 16.89 -11.17 0.88
N GLU A 155 17.11 -11.71 2.09
CA GLU A 155 17.15 -13.14 2.35
C GLU A 155 15.79 -13.78 2.08
N LYS A 156 15.72 -14.60 1.03
CA LYS A 156 14.52 -15.35 0.69
C LYS A 156 14.39 -16.57 1.59
N ILE A 157 13.23 -16.70 2.21
CA ILE A 157 12.90 -17.82 3.08
C ILE A 157 12.02 -18.78 2.29
N SER A 158 12.25 -20.08 2.49
CA SER A 158 11.47 -21.09 1.80
C SER A 158 9.98 -20.93 2.08
N SER A 159 9.18 -20.88 1.01
CA SER A 159 7.72 -20.84 1.14
C SER A 159 7.14 -22.16 1.68
N GLY A 160 7.92 -23.25 1.65
CA GLY A 160 7.46 -24.60 1.96
C GLY A 160 6.51 -25.19 0.92
N HIS A 161 6.29 -24.52 -0.22
CA HIS A 161 5.34 -24.92 -1.25
C HIS A 161 5.95 -24.83 -2.64
N LEU A 162 5.90 -25.91 -3.43
CA LEU A 162 6.56 -26.02 -4.74
C LEU A 162 6.11 -24.93 -5.75
N ALA A 163 4.89 -24.41 -5.61
CA ALA A 163 4.34 -23.39 -6.51
C ALA A 163 4.43 -21.96 -5.97
N ILE A 164 4.92 -21.74 -4.74
CA ILE A 164 5.03 -20.39 -4.15
C ILE A 164 6.51 -20.03 -4.09
N PRO A 165 6.92 -18.89 -4.68
CA PRO A 165 8.33 -18.51 -4.65
C PRO A 165 8.76 -18.19 -3.21
N ASP A 166 10.02 -18.52 -2.92
CA ASP A 166 10.67 -18.11 -1.69
C ASP A 166 10.74 -16.58 -1.62
N SER A 167 10.45 -16.03 -0.44
CA SER A 167 10.38 -14.57 -0.24
C SER A 167 10.93 -14.18 1.13
N PRO A 168 11.46 -12.95 1.28
CA PRO A 168 11.80 -12.42 2.60
C PRO A 168 10.55 -12.34 3.49
N TYR A 169 10.76 -12.17 4.80
CA TYR A 169 9.64 -11.81 5.68
C TYR A 169 8.96 -10.57 5.15
N PHE A 170 7.63 -10.57 5.14
CA PHE A 170 6.86 -9.41 4.70
C PHE A 170 5.64 -9.20 5.57
N ILE A 171 5.13 -7.97 5.53
CA ILE A 171 3.82 -7.61 6.05
C ILE A 171 2.99 -7.11 4.88
N GLY A 172 1.84 -7.75 4.66
CA GLY A 172 0.81 -7.27 3.76
C GLY A 172 -0.23 -6.48 4.52
N LEU A 173 -0.45 -5.24 4.09
CA LEU A 173 -1.48 -4.35 4.61
C LEU A 173 -2.42 -4.10 3.45
N PHE A 174 -3.72 -4.26 3.63
CA PHE A 174 -4.71 -3.95 2.60
C PHE A 174 -5.84 -3.09 3.15
N LEU A 175 -6.52 -2.38 2.24
CA LEU A 175 -7.74 -1.63 2.54
C LEU A 175 -8.97 -2.41 2.10
N GLY A 176 -9.78 -2.79 3.09
CA GLY A 176 -11.06 -3.46 2.90
C GLY A 176 -12.22 -2.60 3.42
N ARG A 177 -13.42 -2.76 2.85
CA ARG A 177 -14.61 -1.98 3.25
C ARG A 177 -15.28 -2.56 4.50
N HIS A 178 -15.24 -3.89 4.63
CA HIS A 178 -16.01 -4.64 5.63
C HIS A 178 -15.09 -5.39 6.61
N GLU A 179 -13.79 -5.39 6.35
CA GLU A 179 -12.79 -6.03 7.16
C GLU A 179 -12.57 -5.31 8.48
N LYS A 180 -12.30 -6.09 9.52
CA LYS A 180 -12.08 -5.58 10.87
C LYS A 180 -10.66 -5.02 10.95
N LEU A 181 -10.56 -3.80 11.48
CA LEU A 181 -9.28 -3.19 11.80
C LEU A 181 -8.47 -4.11 12.73
N ASN A 182 -7.16 -4.24 12.46
CA ASN A 182 -6.21 -5.04 13.23
C ASN A 182 -6.49 -6.55 13.29
N LYS A 183 -7.37 -7.08 12.42
CA LYS A 183 -7.52 -8.53 12.25
C LYS A 183 -6.57 -9.02 11.16
N ALA A 184 -5.83 -10.09 11.47
CA ALA A 184 -5.09 -10.83 10.47
C ALA A 184 -6.04 -11.74 9.68
N TYR A 185 -5.94 -11.69 8.36
CA TYR A 185 -6.67 -12.54 7.43
C TYR A 185 -5.68 -13.53 6.80
N LYS A 186 -6.15 -14.75 6.51
CA LYS A 186 -5.34 -15.86 5.96
C LYS A 186 -5.91 -16.33 4.65
#